data_AF-A0A5R9ICZ0-F1
#
_entry.id   AF-A0A5R9ICZ0-F1
#
_cell.length_a   1.000
_cell.length_b   1.000
_cell.length_c   1.000
_cell.angle_alpha   90.00
_cell.angle_beta   90.00
_cell.angle_gamma   90.00
#
_symmetry.space_group_name_H-M   'P 1'
#
loop_
_entity.id
_entity.type
_entity.pdbx_description
1 polymer ?
#
loop_
_entity_poly.entity_id
_entity_poly.type
_entity_poly.pdbx_seq_one_letter_code
_entity_poly.pdbx_strand_id
1 'polypeptide(L)'
;MAKFSYNSLKILLLISLVTFLFVGAKLIYEEYERNERLRAELNYMTKDPWQWHDESRRIQIKPISGSPIFGSSTLRKVNMDEYYVIVAYKNEDHSLTAGVIFLQECEPNRVIDTSRRYSDGEVKQLSCSKGGKSLRHYANFNNGDTSFVWSDNLDGFKFRVNFAEWDFSRLDKEITLSKAKPNEPFSGVAPDDYITEVKGN
;
A
#
# COMPACT_ATOMS: atom_id res chain seq x y z
N MET A 1 -28.96 53.06 -31.65
CA MET A 1 -29.10 52.23 -30.42
C MET A 1 -28.33 50.89 -30.45
N ALA A 2 -27.47 50.58 -31.44
CA ALA A 2 -26.77 49.27 -31.51
C ALA A 2 -25.39 49.19 -30.80
N LYS A 3 -24.75 50.32 -30.46
CA LYS A 3 -23.38 50.34 -29.87
C LYS A 3 -23.31 49.84 -28.42
N PHE A 4 -24.41 49.93 -27.67
CA PHE A 4 -24.46 49.52 -26.26
C PHE A 4 -24.53 47.99 -26.08
N SER A 5 -25.10 47.27 -27.07
CA SER A 5 -25.19 45.81 -27.08
C SER A 5 -23.84 45.13 -27.36
N TYR A 6 -23.09 45.65 -28.33
CA TYR A 6 -21.81 45.05 -28.75
C TYR A 6 -20.70 45.16 -27.70
N ASN A 7 -20.59 46.31 -27.01
CA ASN A 7 -19.59 46.49 -25.96
C ASN A 7 -19.91 45.63 -24.72
N SER A 8 -21.18 45.50 -24.36
CA SER A 8 -21.62 44.65 -23.25
C SER A 8 -21.36 43.17 -23.54
N LEU A 9 -21.61 42.72 -24.78
CA LEU A 9 -21.29 41.35 -25.23
C LEU A 9 -19.79 41.06 -25.18
N LYS A 10 -18.94 42.02 -25.60
CA LYS A 10 -17.47 41.89 -25.50
C LYS A 10 -16.99 41.75 -24.06
N ILE A 11 -17.56 42.54 -23.15
CA ILE A 11 -17.22 42.47 -21.72
C ILE A 11 -17.61 41.11 -21.15
N LEU A 12 -18.81 40.60 -21.47
CA LEU A 12 -19.25 39.27 -21.04
C LEU A 12 -18.36 38.15 -21.60
N LEU A 13 -17.93 38.24 -22.85
CA LEU A 13 -16.98 37.27 -23.44
C LEU A 13 -15.61 37.32 -22.77
N LEU A 14 -15.10 38.52 -22.46
CA LEU A 14 -13.85 38.69 -21.71
C LEU A 14 -13.94 38.11 -20.30
N ILE A 15 -15.03 38.40 -19.57
CA ILE A 15 -15.27 37.84 -18.24
C ILE A 15 -15.36 36.32 -18.31
N SER A 16 -16.10 35.78 -19.28
CA SER A 16 -16.22 34.34 -19.50
C SER A 16 -14.84 33.71 -19.74
N LEU A 17 -14.05 34.26 -20.66
CA LEU A 17 -12.69 33.79 -20.96
C LEU A 17 -11.81 33.80 -19.72
N VAL A 18 -11.80 34.91 -18.97
CA VAL A 18 -11.03 35.04 -17.73
C VAL A 18 -11.48 34.00 -16.69
N THR A 19 -12.78 33.80 -16.53
CA THR A 19 -13.33 32.81 -15.59
C THR A 19 -12.91 31.40 -15.98
N PHE A 20 -12.96 31.05 -17.27
CA PHE A 20 -12.47 29.76 -17.77
C PHE A 20 -10.98 29.56 -17.51
N LEU A 21 -10.16 30.61 -17.69
CA LEU A 21 -8.73 30.55 -17.39
C LEU A 21 -8.48 30.32 -15.89
N PHE A 22 -9.19 31.03 -15.01
CA PHE A 22 -9.06 30.85 -13.56
C PHE A 22 -9.48 29.45 -13.10
N VAL A 23 -10.62 28.94 -13.58
CA VAL A 23 -11.10 27.59 -13.24
C VAL A 23 -10.15 26.53 -13.80
N GLY A 24 -9.70 26.67 -15.04
CA GLY A 24 -8.75 25.76 -15.66
C GLY A 24 -7.42 25.70 -14.92
N ALA A 25 -6.86 26.86 -14.55
CA ALA A 25 -5.63 26.95 -13.77
C ALA A 25 -5.78 26.29 -12.39
N LYS A 26 -6.92 26.48 -11.72
CA LYS A 26 -7.22 25.83 -10.44
C LYS A 26 -7.26 24.31 -10.55
N LEU A 27 -7.96 23.77 -11.55
CA LEU A 27 -8.05 22.31 -11.76
C LEU A 27 -6.67 21.70 -12.06
N ILE A 28 -5.86 22.36 -12.89
CA ILE A 28 -4.50 21.91 -13.21
C ILE A 28 -3.63 21.92 -11.95
N TYR A 29 -3.74 22.96 -11.12
CA TYR A 29 -2.97 23.08 -9.88
C TYR A 29 -3.34 21.98 -8.87
N GLU A 30 -4.64 21.73 -8.66
CA GLU A 30 -5.13 20.68 -7.76
C GLU A 30 -4.67 19.28 -8.22
N GLU A 31 -4.67 19.04 -9.53
CA GLU A 31 -4.19 17.78 -10.12
C GLU A 31 -2.67 17.63 -9.96
N TYR A 32 -1.91 18.70 -10.15
CA TYR A 32 -0.46 18.70 -9.94
C TYR A 32 -0.10 18.41 -8.47
N GLU A 33 -0.75 19.10 -7.52
CA GLU A 33 -0.53 18.89 -6.08
C GLU A 33 -0.86 17.45 -5.66
N ARG A 34 -1.97 16.91 -6.17
CA ARG A 34 -2.35 15.51 -5.95
C ARG A 34 -1.27 14.56 -6.44
N ASN A 35 -0.77 14.75 -7.66
CA ASN A 35 0.22 13.88 -8.26
C ASN A 35 1.56 13.92 -7.51
N GLU A 36 2.00 15.09 -7.08
CA GLU A 36 3.19 15.22 -6.23
C GLU A 36 3.01 14.52 -4.88
N ARG A 37 1.83 14.65 -4.24
CA ARG A 37 1.51 13.93 -3.01
C ARG A 37 1.56 12.41 -3.22
N LEU A 38 0.91 11.89 -4.26
CA LEU A 38 0.90 10.47 -4.59
C LEU A 38 2.33 9.95 -4.87
N ARG A 39 3.13 10.73 -5.59
CA ARG A 39 4.54 10.41 -5.84
C ARG A 39 5.35 10.39 -4.54
N ALA A 40 5.15 11.36 -3.65
CA ALA A 40 5.81 11.39 -2.34
C ALA A 40 5.45 10.14 -1.52
N GLU A 41 4.18 9.71 -1.55
CA GLU A 41 3.74 8.50 -0.87
C GLU A 41 4.40 7.22 -1.38
N LEU A 42 4.59 7.07 -2.70
CA LEU A 42 5.29 5.91 -3.27
C LEU A 42 6.77 5.85 -2.86
N ASN A 43 7.37 7.01 -2.56
CA ASN A 43 8.77 7.14 -2.17
C ASN A 43 8.97 7.27 -0.65
N TYR A 44 7.89 7.28 0.13
CA TYR A 44 7.97 7.46 1.58
C TYR A 44 8.67 6.27 2.25
N MET A 45 9.69 6.56 3.08
CA MET A 45 10.47 5.60 3.87
C MET A 45 11.03 4.41 3.08
N THR A 46 11.40 4.61 1.82
CA THR A 46 11.94 3.55 0.95
C THR A 46 13.02 4.10 0.02
N LYS A 47 13.95 3.24 -0.41
CA LYS A 47 14.91 3.59 -1.46
C LYS A 47 14.38 3.26 -2.86
N ASP A 48 13.65 2.16 -2.97
CA ASP A 48 13.00 1.77 -4.23
C ASP A 48 11.53 2.18 -4.19
N PRO A 49 11.00 2.77 -5.27
CA PRO A 49 9.62 3.19 -5.32
C PRO A 49 8.68 2.00 -5.22
N TRP A 50 7.58 2.20 -4.52
CA TRP A 50 6.45 1.27 -4.55
C TRP A 50 5.59 1.53 -5.78
N GLN A 51 4.65 0.62 -6.04
CA GLN A 51 3.65 0.77 -7.08
C GLN A 51 2.26 0.84 -6.47
N TRP A 52 1.33 1.52 -7.13
CA TRP A 52 -0.07 1.49 -6.72
C TRP A 52 -0.66 0.10 -6.97
N HIS A 53 -1.31 -0.45 -5.94
CA HIS A 53 -2.17 -1.62 -6.07
C HIS A 53 -3.62 -1.19 -6.23
N ASP A 54 -4.04 -0.24 -5.40
CA ASP A 54 -5.32 0.47 -5.47
C ASP A 54 -5.06 1.92 -5.06
N GLU A 55 -4.90 2.80 -6.05
CA GLU A 55 -4.65 4.23 -5.81
C GLU A 55 -5.82 4.90 -5.09
N SER A 56 -7.06 4.51 -5.40
CA SER A 56 -8.27 5.08 -4.79
C SER A 56 -8.35 4.84 -3.28
N ARG A 57 -7.84 3.68 -2.83
CA ARG A 57 -7.74 3.32 -1.41
C ARG A 57 -6.37 3.63 -0.80
N ARG A 58 -5.46 4.21 -1.61
CA ARG A 58 -4.06 4.52 -1.28
C ARG A 58 -3.28 3.29 -0.81
N ILE A 59 -3.53 2.14 -1.43
CA ILE A 59 -2.86 0.88 -1.15
C ILE A 59 -1.80 0.65 -2.22
N GLN A 60 -0.61 0.30 -1.76
CA GLN A 60 0.57 0.13 -2.58
C GLN A 60 1.06 -1.30 -2.47
N ILE A 61 1.83 -1.75 -3.46
CA ILE A 61 2.43 -3.07 -3.50
C ILE A 61 3.89 -2.97 -3.93
N LYS A 62 4.72 -3.80 -3.29
CA LYS A 62 6.09 -4.06 -3.73
C LYS A 62 6.22 -5.56 -4.00
N PRO A 63 6.40 -5.97 -5.27
CA PRO A 63 6.82 -7.33 -5.56
C PRO A 63 8.24 -7.53 -5.05
N ILE A 64 8.56 -8.70 -4.52
CA ILE A 64 9.95 -9.01 -4.12
C ILE A 64 10.77 -9.17 -5.40
N SER A 65 11.56 -8.16 -5.75
CA SER A 65 12.48 -8.20 -6.88
C SER A 65 13.67 -9.08 -6.55
N GLY A 66 13.87 -10.17 -7.32
CA GLY A 66 15.15 -10.89 -7.36
C GLY A 66 15.20 -12.32 -6.79
N SER A 67 14.08 -12.94 -6.39
CA SER A 67 14.07 -14.38 -6.12
C SER A 67 13.36 -15.13 -7.25
N PRO A 68 14.00 -16.15 -7.88
CA PRO A 68 13.31 -17.08 -8.78
C PRO A 68 12.31 -17.98 -8.03
N ILE A 69 12.28 -17.87 -6.69
CA ILE A 69 11.67 -18.79 -5.75
C ILE A 69 10.92 -17.94 -4.71
N PHE A 70 9.61 -17.80 -4.92
CA PHE A 70 8.56 -17.41 -3.96
C PHE A 70 8.93 -16.64 -2.70
N GLY A 71 8.53 -15.37 -2.67
CA GLY A 71 8.19 -14.67 -1.44
C GLY A 71 6.97 -13.79 -1.73
N SER A 72 6.01 -13.75 -0.82
CA SER A 72 4.76 -13.01 -1.00
C SER A 72 5.03 -11.52 -1.24
N SER A 73 4.40 -10.92 -2.25
CA SER A 73 4.37 -9.46 -2.39
C SER A 73 3.92 -8.83 -1.07
N THR A 74 4.44 -7.64 -0.77
CA THR A 74 4.00 -6.89 0.42
C THR A 74 3.06 -5.79 -0.02
N LEU A 75 1.92 -5.66 0.67
CA LEU A 75 1.04 -4.51 0.57
C LEU A 75 1.42 -3.47 1.61
N ARG A 76 1.20 -2.18 1.33
CA ARG A 76 1.34 -1.13 2.33
C ARG A 76 0.35 0.01 2.16
N LYS A 77 0.15 0.76 3.24
CA LYS A 77 -0.55 2.05 3.25
C LYS A 77 0.25 3.05 4.08
N VAL A 78 0.44 4.25 3.54
CA VAL A 78 1.26 5.30 4.15
C VAL A 78 0.37 6.35 4.79
N ASN A 79 0.61 6.66 6.06
CA ASN A 79 0.03 7.81 6.75
C ASN A 79 1.13 8.86 6.98
N MET A 80 1.25 9.80 6.05
CA MET A 80 2.29 10.85 6.11
C MET A 80 2.03 11.87 7.22
N ASP A 81 0.76 12.16 7.52
CA ASP A 81 0.36 13.16 8.50
C ASP A 81 0.64 12.69 9.94
N GLU A 82 0.53 11.37 10.17
CA GLU A 82 0.82 10.72 11.47
C GLU A 82 2.18 9.98 11.48
N TYR A 83 3.00 10.15 10.44
CA TYR A 83 4.36 9.61 10.33
C TYR A 83 4.50 8.09 10.55
N TYR A 84 3.55 7.30 10.03
CA TYR A 84 3.65 5.84 10.08
C TYR A 84 3.25 5.15 8.77
N VAL A 85 3.72 3.92 8.61
CA VAL A 85 3.40 3.04 7.48
C VAL A 85 2.87 1.73 8.02
N ILE A 86 1.78 1.25 7.43
CA ILE A 86 1.29 -0.11 7.63
C ILE A 86 1.79 -0.95 6.49
N VAL A 87 2.41 -2.08 6.80
CA VAL A 87 2.77 -3.14 5.84
C VAL A 87 1.99 -4.39 6.18
N ALA A 88 1.61 -5.16 5.17
CA ALA A 88 0.91 -6.41 5.35
C ALA A 88 1.31 -7.41 4.26
N TYR A 89 1.47 -8.67 4.63
CA TYR A 89 1.72 -9.77 3.72
C TYR A 89 1.06 -11.05 4.24
N LYS A 90 0.82 -12.00 3.32
CA LYS A 90 0.26 -13.30 3.66
C LYS A 90 1.38 -14.33 3.78
N ASN A 91 1.30 -15.16 4.82
CA ASN A 91 2.18 -16.31 5.02
C ASN A 91 1.71 -17.49 4.16
N GLU A 92 2.52 -18.54 4.06
CA GLU A 92 2.21 -19.73 3.24
C GLU A 92 0.90 -20.43 3.62
N ASP A 93 0.48 -20.33 4.88
CA ASP A 93 -0.78 -20.86 5.40
C ASP A 93 -1.99 -19.92 5.18
N HIS A 94 -1.81 -18.83 4.42
CA HIS A 94 -2.78 -17.75 4.22
C HIS A 94 -3.10 -16.93 5.48
N SER A 95 -2.37 -17.11 6.58
CA SER A 95 -2.44 -16.17 7.72
C SER A 95 -1.87 -14.81 7.32
N LEU A 96 -2.34 -13.75 7.99
CA LEU A 96 -1.89 -12.39 7.73
C LEU A 96 -0.81 -12.00 8.75
N THR A 97 0.33 -11.51 8.28
CA THR A 97 1.26 -10.76 9.13
C THR A 97 1.19 -9.29 8.75
N ALA A 98 0.98 -8.43 9.73
CA ALA A 98 1.01 -6.99 9.54
C ALA A 98 2.04 -6.33 10.45
N GLY A 99 2.60 -5.22 9.97
CA GLY A 99 3.52 -4.38 10.71
C GLY A 99 3.10 -2.93 10.64
N VAL A 100 3.25 -2.22 11.75
CA VAL A 100 3.28 -0.75 11.76
C VAL A 100 4.73 -0.30 11.93
N ILE A 101 5.13 0.68 11.13
CA ILE A 101 6.47 1.27 11.11
C ILE A 101 6.32 2.77 11.36
N PHE A 102 6.79 3.24 12.51
CA PHE A 102 6.82 4.66 12.86
C PHE A 102 8.15 5.27 12.45
N LEU A 103 8.12 6.45 11.82
CA LEU A 103 9.33 7.22 11.53
C LEU A 103 9.81 7.91 12.82
N GLN A 104 10.60 7.19 13.60
CA GLN A 104 11.13 7.65 14.88
C GLN A 104 12.58 7.17 15.02
N GLU A 105 13.48 8.11 15.30
CA GLU A 105 14.87 7.77 15.62
C GLU A 105 14.93 7.03 16.96
N CYS A 106 15.77 5.99 17.01
CA CYS A 106 15.89 5.09 18.15
C CYS A 106 17.25 4.39 18.16
N GLU A 107 17.61 3.78 19.30
CA GLU A 107 18.84 3.00 19.42
C GLU A 107 18.77 1.73 18.54
N PRO A 108 19.71 1.53 17.60
CA PRO A 108 19.66 0.41 16.66
C PRO A 108 19.43 -0.96 17.30
N ASN A 109 18.49 -1.72 16.75
CA ASN A 109 18.10 -3.07 17.22
C ASN A 109 17.56 -3.15 18.65
N ARG A 110 17.34 -2.01 19.33
CA ARG A 110 16.73 -2.01 20.65
C ARG A 110 15.30 -2.51 20.60
N VAL A 111 14.93 -3.34 21.57
CA VAL A 111 13.55 -3.76 21.82
C VAL A 111 13.04 -3.01 23.04
N ILE A 112 11.80 -2.52 22.95
CA ILE A 112 11.12 -1.74 23.96
C ILE A 112 9.84 -2.48 24.33
N ASP A 113 9.76 -2.92 25.58
CA ASP A 113 8.54 -3.44 26.17
C ASP A 113 7.57 -2.29 26.42
N THR A 114 6.35 -2.41 25.91
CA THR A 114 5.30 -1.39 26.14
C THR A 114 4.49 -1.72 27.38
N SER A 115 3.71 -0.77 27.88
CA SER A 115 2.71 -1.02 28.93
C SER A 115 1.52 -1.87 28.44
N ARG A 116 1.40 -2.10 27.13
CA ARG A 116 0.29 -2.80 26.49
C ARG A 116 0.56 -4.30 26.41
N ARG A 117 -0.51 -5.09 26.52
CA ARG A 117 -0.46 -6.55 26.44
C ARG A 117 -1.44 -7.08 25.40
N TYR A 118 -1.12 -8.24 24.86
CA TYR A 118 -2.07 -9.08 24.11
C TYR A 118 -3.09 -9.71 25.08
N SER A 119 -4.14 -10.33 24.51
CA SER A 119 -5.19 -10.98 25.30
C SER A 119 -4.72 -12.17 26.13
N ASP A 120 -3.62 -12.81 25.71
CA ASP A 120 -2.93 -13.88 26.42
C ASP A 120 -2.00 -13.37 27.54
N GLY A 121 -1.85 -12.06 27.69
CA GLY A 121 -0.99 -11.43 28.68
C GLY A 121 0.43 -11.14 28.21
N GLU A 122 0.84 -11.55 27.00
CA GLU A 122 2.16 -11.23 26.45
C GLU A 122 2.32 -9.72 26.24
N VAL A 123 3.52 -9.21 26.50
CA VAL A 123 3.83 -7.78 26.34
C VAL A 123 3.97 -7.44 24.86
N LYS A 124 3.31 -6.36 24.43
CA LYS A 124 3.51 -5.83 23.08
C LYS A 124 4.83 -5.07 23.05
N GLN A 125 5.63 -5.32 22.01
CA GLN A 125 6.95 -4.73 21.87
C GLN A 125 7.03 -3.80 20.66
N LEU A 126 7.85 -2.76 20.80
CA LEU A 126 8.38 -1.95 19.70
C LEU A 126 9.84 -2.32 19.47
N SER A 127 10.21 -2.57 18.23
CA SER A 127 11.58 -2.90 17.83
C SER A 127 12.17 -1.78 16.96
N CYS A 128 13.34 -1.30 17.33
CA CYS A 128 14.07 -0.33 16.54
C CYS A 128 14.72 -1.00 15.31
N SER A 129 14.70 -0.31 14.17
CA SER A 129 15.40 -0.76 12.99
C SER A 129 16.91 -0.79 13.17
N LYS A 130 17.59 -1.65 12.42
CA LYS A 130 19.06 -1.76 12.42
C LYS A 130 19.75 -0.42 12.09
N GLY A 131 19.08 0.44 11.32
CA GLY A 131 19.59 1.78 10.99
C GLY A 131 19.27 2.85 12.03
N GLY A 132 18.51 2.54 13.08
CA GLY A 132 18.13 3.50 14.13
C GLY A 132 17.10 4.55 13.71
N LYS A 133 16.37 4.31 12.61
CA LYS A 133 15.50 5.34 11.97
C LYS A 133 14.00 5.08 12.10
N SER A 134 13.62 3.96 12.70
CA SER A 134 12.20 3.61 12.81
C SER A 134 11.94 2.62 13.93
N LEU A 135 10.77 2.75 14.56
CA LEU A 135 10.20 1.80 15.49
C LEU A 135 9.15 0.94 14.79
N ARG A 136 9.10 -0.35 15.10
CA ARG A 136 8.22 -1.31 14.43
C ARG A 136 7.51 -2.21 15.41
N HIS A 137 6.26 -2.49 15.13
CA HIS A 137 5.46 -3.48 15.82
C HIS A 137 4.79 -4.39 14.79
N TYR A 138 4.91 -5.71 14.99
CA TYR A 138 4.33 -6.72 14.11
C TYR A 138 3.32 -7.57 14.87
N ALA A 139 2.27 -7.99 14.17
CA ALA A 139 1.24 -8.89 14.66
C ALA A 139 0.90 -9.94 13.59
N ASN A 140 0.59 -11.15 14.05
CA ASN A 140 0.13 -12.26 13.22
C ASN A 140 -1.36 -12.54 13.49
N PHE A 141 -2.13 -12.78 12.43
CA PHE A 141 -3.56 -13.04 12.47
C PHE A 141 -3.83 -14.39 11.78
N ASN A 142 -4.11 -15.40 12.61
CA ASN A 142 -4.09 -16.81 12.20
C ASN A 142 -5.40 -17.31 11.57
N ASN A 143 -6.46 -16.52 11.55
CA ASN A 143 -7.79 -16.96 11.09
C ASN A 143 -8.01 -16.80 9.58
N GLY A 144 -7.02 -16.30 8.82
CA GLY A 144 -7.12 -16.07 7.37
C GLY A 144 -8.04 -14.90 6.98
N ASP A 145 -8.97 -14.53 7.84
CA ASP A 145 -9.84 -13.37 7.73
C ASP A 145 -9.03 -12.07 7.61
N THR A 146 -9.50 -11.16 6.78
CA THR A 146 -8.92 -9.84 6.55
C THR A 146 -9.95 -8.73 6.77
N SER A 147 -11.18 -9.07 7.15
CA SER A 147 -12.29 -8.13 7.33
C SER A 147 -12.34 -7.59 8.77
N PHE A 148 -11.28 -6.89 9.18
CA PHE A 148 -11.19 -6.33 10.53
C PHE A 148 -10.38 -5.02 10.58
N VAL A 149 -10.52 -4.32 11.71
CA VAL A 149 -9.74 -3.13 12.03
C VAL A 149 -8.64 -3.51 13.00
N TRP A 150 -7.39 -3.17 12.67
CA TRP A 150 -6.24 -3.28 13.56
C TRP A 150 -5.82 -1.90 14.05
N SER A 151 -5.79 -1.73 15.37
CA SER A 151 -5.41 -0.46 16.00
C SER A 151 -4.86 -0.68 17.39
N ASP A 152 -3.94 0.19 17.83
CA ASP A 152 -3.49 0.25 19.21
C ASP A 152 -2.90 1.63 19.56
N ASN A 153 -2.57 1.80 20.84
CA ASN A 153 -1.75 2.88 21.37
C ASN A 153 -0.60 2.28 22.18
N LEU A 154 0.56 2.15 21.55
CA LEU A 154 1.77 1.56 22.13
C LEU A 154 2.57 2.66 22.83
N ASP A 155 2.09 3.11 24.00
CA ASP A 155 2.72 4.16 24.82
C ASP A 155 2.92 5.50 24.08
N GLY A 156 1.90 5.93 23.35
CA GLY A 156 1.91 7.17 22.55
C GLY A 156 2.05 6.92 21.05
N PHE A 157 2.57 5.76 20.65
CA PHE A 157 2.61 5.33 19.25
C PHE A 157 1.27 4.73 18.84
N LYS A 158 0.40 5.58 18.32
CA LYS A 158 -0.96 5.23 17.90
C LYS A 158 -1.01 4.90 16.42
N PHE A 159 -1.81 3.91 16.07
CA PHE A 159 -2.10 3.59 14.69
C PHE A 159 -3.48 2.97 14.55
N ARG A 160 -4.07 3.10 13.37
CA ARG A 160 -5.31 2.43 12.99
C ARG A 160 -5.29 2.10 11.51
N VAL A 161 -5.73 0.89 11.17
CA VAL A 161 -5.91 0.44 9.79
C VAL A 161 -7.12 -0.47 9.68
N ASN A 162 -7.88 -0.31 8.61
CA ASN A 162 -8.99 -1.18 8.26
C ASN A 162 -8.55 -2.11 7.13
N PHE A 163 -8.36 -3.40 7.42
CA PHE A 163 -7.95 -4.38 6.40
C PHE A 163 -9.12 -4.84 5.51
N ALA A 164 -10.37 -4.57 5.90
CA ALA A 164 -11.53 -4.81 5.02
C ALA A 164 -11.49 -3.96 3.73
N GLU A 165 -10.70 -2.89 3.74
CA GLU A 165 -10.49 -2.04 2.56
C GLU A 165 -9.38 -2.58 1.64
N TRP A 166 -8.66 -3.64 2.00
CA TRP A 166 -7.51 -4.11 1.24
C TRP A 166 -7.87 -5.34 0.42
N ASP A 167 -7.39 -5.40 -0.82
CA ASP A 167 -7.49 -6.58 -1.66
C ASP A 167 -6.23 -7.45 -1.50
N PHE A 168 -6.38 -8.61 -0.87
CA PHE A 168 -5.30 -9.59 -0.68
C PHE A 168 -5.27 -10.67 -1.77
N SER A 169 -6.19 -10.64 -2.74
CA SER A 169 -6.36 -11.71 -3.73
C SER A 169 -5.09 -11.99 -4.53
N ARG A 170 -4.28 -10.97 -4.81
CA ARG A 170 -2.98 -11.15 -5.47
C ARG A 170 -2.01 -11.97 -4.61
N LEU A 171 -1.93 -11.69 -3.32
CA LEU A 171 -1.03 -12.41 -2.41
C LEU A 171 -1.50 -13.86 -2.23
N ASP A 172 -2.81 -14.10 -2.12
CA ASP A 172 -3.36 -15.46 -2.05
C ASP A 172 -3.09 -16.27 -3.32
N LYS A 173 -3.17 -15.64 -4.50
CA LYS A 173 -2.77 -16.26 -5.78
C LYS A 173 -1.29 -16.60 -5.79
N GLU A 174 -0.43 -15.70 -5.32
CA GLU A 174 1.02 -15.93 -5.25
C GLU A 174 1.37 -17.14 -4.36
N ILE A 175 0.68 -17.30 -3.22
CA ILE A 175 0.83 -18.47 -2.34
C ILE A 175 0.28 -19.76 -2.99
N THR A 176 -0.87 -19.68 -3.64
CA THR A 176 -1.44 -20.87 -4.30
C THR A 176 -0.52 -21.36 -5.42
N LEU A 177 0.02 -20.43 -6.21
CA LEU A 177 0.99 -20.72 -7.27
C LEU A 177 2.32 -21.22 -6.71
N SER A 178 2.69 -20.86 -5.48
CA SER A 178 3.89 -21.40 -4.82
C SER A 178 3.75 -22.87 -4.45
N LYS A 179 2.57 -23.26 -3.94
CA LYS A 179 2.26 -24.65 -3.60
C LYS A 179 2.09 -25.56 -4.82
N ALA A 180 1.66 -25.00 -5.95
CA ALA A 180 1.45 -25.76 -7.19
C ALA A 180 2.74 -26.15 -7.91
N LYS A 181 3.91 -25.59 -7.53
CA LYS A 181 5.18 -26.00 -8.12
C LYS A 181 5.74 -27.20 -7.34
N PRO A 182 6.15 -28.28 -8.02
CA PRO A 182 6.71 -29.45 -7.36
C PRO A 182 7.98 -29.06 -6.59
N ASN A 183 8.03 -29.43 -5.31
CA ASN A 183 9.28 -29.55 -4.59
C ASN A 183 10.02 -30.75 -5.18
N GLU A 184 11.01 -30.58 -6.06
CA GLU A 184 12.21 -31.44 -6.23
C GLU A 184 12.94 -31.27 -7.59
N PRO A 185 14.24 -31.61 -7.66
CA PRO A 185 15.00 -31.62 -8.91
C PRO A 185 14.43 -32.68 -9.87
N PHE A 186 14.31 -32.32 -11.16
CA PHE A 186 13.88 -33.21 -12.24
C PHE A 186 14.67 -34.53 -12.24
N SER A 187 14.05 -35.59 -11.71
CA SER A 187 14.25 -36.96 -12.19
C SER A 187 13.15 -37.19 -13.22
N GLY A 188 13.56 -37.27 -14.49
CA GLY A 188 12.70 -36.96 -15.62
C GLY A 188 11.46 -37.85 -15.75
N VAL A 189 10.30 -37.20 -15.85
CA VAL A 189 9.23 -37.47 -16.84
C VAL A 189 8.52 -36.13 -17.07
N ALA A 190 8.39 -35.68 -18.32
CA ALA A 190 7.65 -34.46 -18.68
C ALA A 190 6.13 -34.70 -18.55
N PRO A 191 5.34 -33.75 -18.02
CA PRO A 191 3.90 -33.81 -18.16
C PRO A 191 3.51 -33.33 -19.55
N ASP A 192 3.11 -34.27 -20.40
CA ASP A 192 2.33 -33.99 -21.60
C ASP A 192 0.94 -33.52 -21.17
N ASP A 193 0.63 -32.24 -21.39
CA ASP A 193 -0.76 -31.80 -21.57
C ASP A 193 -0.78 -30.50 -22.37
N TYR A 194 -0.54 -30.64 -23.68
CA TYR A 194 -0.87 -29.59 -24.64
C TYR A 194 -2.40 -29.59 -24.84
N ILE A 195 -3.03 -28.52 -24.38
CA ILE A 195 -4.39 -28.12 -24.75
C ILE A 195 -4.47 -28.12 -26.29
N THR A 196 -5.27 -29.03 -26.84
CA THR A 196 -5.55 -29.06 -28.27
C THR A 196 -6.45 -27.89 -28.65
N GLU A 197 -6.05 -27.22 -29.73
CA GLU A 197 -6.73 -26.08 -30.36
C GLU A 197 -8.22 -26.34 -30.58
N VAL A 198 -9.07 -25.41 -30.12
CA VAL A 198 -10.43 -25.27 -30.63
C VAL A 198 -10.32 -24.72 -32.05
N LYS A 199 -10.46 -25.57 -33.07
CA LYS A 199 -10.71 -25.12 -34.44
C LYS A 199 -12.19 -24.83 -34.61
N GLY A 200 -12.52 -23.55 -34.72
CA GLY A 200 -13.78 -23.09 -35.30
C GLY A 200 -13.69 -23.09 -36.83
N ASN A 201 -14.54 -23.92 -37.45
CA ASN A 201 -15.43 -23.62 -38.58
C ASN A 201 -16.16 -24.89 -39.01
#